data_AF-A0A7X7WK90-F1
#
_entry.id   AF-A0A7X7WK90-F1
#
_cell.length_a   1.000
_cell.length_b   1.000
_cell.length_c   1.000
_cell.angle_alpha   90.00
_cell.angle_beta   90.00
_cell.angle_gamma   90.00
#
_symmetry.space_group_name_H-M   'P 1'
#
loop_
_entity.id
_entity.type
_entity.pdbx_description
1 polymer ?
#
loop_
_entity_poly.entity_id
_entity_poly.type
_entity_poly.pdbx_seq_one_letter_code
_entity_poly.pdbx_strand_id
1 'polypeptide(L)'
;MMLSLVFLVGLANLGIAIWIGSKIIKIEKLNNTELKSNLELIDQALKRLSRIHESYERSSQPVRLAENGCADADQTENNKERRAIYLLRRGENPRAISRKLGISRSELDLLMASERLGNGHKANIKSA
;
A
#
# COMPACT_ATOMS: atom_id res chain seq x y z
N MET A 1 67.00 -25.67 -3.09
CA MET A 1 66.12 -24.71 -3.80
C MET A 1 64.69 -25.21 -3.98
N MET A 2 64.45 -26.47 -4.36
CA MET A 2 63.08 -27.01 -4.54
C MET A 2 62.19 -26.96 -3.28
N LEU A 3 62.74 -27.24 -2.10
CA LEU A 3 61.96 -27.29 -0.84
C LEU A 3 61.38 -25.92 -0.43
N SER A 4 62.10 -24.82 -0.65
CA SER A 4 61.63 -23.48 -0.26
C SER A 4 60.52 -22.99 -1.17
N LEU A 5 60.51 -23.40 -2.44
CA LEU A 5 59.47 -23.03 -3.40
C LEU A 5 58.12 -23.68 -3.05
N VAL A 6 58.15 -24.96 -2.63
CA VAL A 6 56.96 -25.69 -2.18
C VAL A 6 56.36 -25.08 -0.92
N PHE A 7 57.21 -24.67 0.04
CA PHE A 7 56.75 -23.95 1.23
C PHE A 7 56.11 -22.60 0.91
N LEU A 8 56.70 -21.85 -0.03
CA LEU A 8 56.21 -20.53 -0.41
C LEU A 8 54.87 -20.60 -1.14
N VAL A 9 54.70 -21.58 -2.04
CA VAL A 9 53.42 -21.87 -2.70
C VAL A 9 52.37 -22.37 -1.68
N GLY A 10 52.77 -23.19 -0.70
CA GLY A 10 51.89 -23.65 0.38
C GLY A 10 51.35 -22.51 1.24
N LEU A 11 52.21 -21.55 1.62
CA LEU A 11 51.82 -20.36 2.38
C LEU A 11 50.90 -19.43 1.58
N ALA A 12 51.17 -19.26 0.28
CA ALA A 12 50.30 -18.48 -0.61
C ALA A 12 48.90 -19.10 -0.71
N ASN A 13 48.80 -20.42 -0.90
CA ASN A 13 47.52 -21.12 -0.94
C ASN A 13 46.75 -21.04 0.39
N LEU A 14 47.44 -21.09 1.53
CA LEU A 14 46.83 -20.92 2.85
C LEU A 14 46.25 -19.50 3.00
N GLY A 15 46.99 -18.48 2.58
CA GLY A 15 46.54 -17.09 2.61
C GLY A 15 45.29 -16.87 1.74
N ILE A 16 45.26 -17.47 0.54
CA ILE A 16 44.10 -17.42 -0.36
C ILE A 16 42.89 -18.13 0.27
N ALA A 17 43.09 -19.29 0.88
CA ALA A 17 42.02 -20.03 1.55
C ALA A 17 41.41 -19.25 2.73
N ILE A 18 42.23 -18.59 3.54
CA ILE A 18 41.76 -17.73 4.66
C ILE A 18 40.97 -16.53 4.12
N TRP A 19 41.42 -15.93 3.03
CA TRP A 19 40.75 -14.78 2.41
C TRP A 19 39.38 -15.16 1.83
N ILE A 20 39.30 -16.27 1.09
CA ILE A 20 38.05 -16.80 0.54
C ILE A 20 37.09 -17.20 1.68
N GLY A 21 37.58 -17.91 2.70
CA GLY A 21 36.78 -18.29 3.86
C GLY A 21 36.18 -17.08 4.58
N SER A 22 36.97 -16.01 4.76
CA SER A 22 36.48 -14.77 5.36
C SER A 22 35.37 -14.10 4.55
N LYS A 23 35.45 -14.16 3.21
CA LYS A 23 34.42 -13.63 2.31
C LYS A 23 33.14 -14.47 2.36
N ILE A 24 33.26 -15.79 2.38
CA ILE A 24 32.11 -16.71 2.50
C ILE A 24 31.34 -16.45 3.79
N ILE A 25 32.03 -16.34 4.94
CA ILE A 25 31.39 -16.05 6.23
C ILE A 25 30.64 -14.72 6.19
N LYS A 26 31.18 -13.70 5.51
CA LYS A 26 30.54 -12.38 5.39
C LYS A 26 29.28 -12.44 4.53
N ILE A 27 29.32 -13.18 3.42
CA ILE A 27 28.16 -13.38 2.53
C ILE A 27 27.06 -14.16 3.25
N GLU A 28 27.41 -15.20 4.01
CA GLU A 28 26.45 -16.01 4.77
C GLU A 28 25.76 -15.21 5.88
N LYS A 29 26.48 -14.28 6.53
CA LYS A 29 25.89 -13.35 7.50
C LYS A 29 24.90 -12.39 6.84
N LEU A 30 25.24 -11.84 5.67
CA LEU A 30 24.36 -10.92 4.93
C LEU A 30 23.08 -11.64 4.45
N ASN A 31 23.23 -12.85 3.90
CA ASN A 31 22.09 -13.64 3.44
C ASN A 31 21.16 -14.03 4.61
N ASN A 32 21.72 -14.37 5.78
CA ASN A 32 20.93 -14.63 6.99
C ASN A 32 20.22 -13.38 7.53
N THR A 33 20.80 -12.19 7.41
CA THR A 33 20.12 -10.95 7.84
C THR A 33 18.96 -10.59 6.93
N GLU A 34 19.11 -10.73 5.62
CA GLU A 34 18.05 -10.49 4.64
C GLU A 34 16.91 -11.51 4.79
N LEU A 35 17.26 -12.79 5.03
CA LEU A 35 16.28 -13.84 5.29
C LEU A 35 15.46 -13.55 6.56
N LYS A 36 16.12 -13.08 7.64
CA LYS A 36 15.43 -12.70 8.89
C LYS A 36 14.48 -11.53 8.68
N SER A 37 14.92 -10.47 7.99
CA SER A 37 14.05 -9.31 7.72
C SER A 37 12.86 -9.68 6.83
N ASN A 38 13.07 -10.52 5.82
CA ASN A 38 11.98 -10.98 4.95
C ASN A 38 10.97 -11.84 5.72
N LEU A 39 11.44 -12.69 6.63
CA LEU A 39 10.59 -13.49 7.51
C LEU A 39 9.76 -12.61 8.45
N GLU A 40 10.36 -11.57 9.03
CA GLU A 40 9.65 -10.59 9.88
C GLU A 40 8.56 -9.84 9.11
N LEU A 41 8.82 -9.45 7.86
CA LEU A 41 7.83 -8.80 7.00
C LEU A 41 6.63 -9.73 6.73
N ILE A 42 6.88 -11.02 6.50
CA ILE A 42 5.83 -12.02 6.28
C ILE A 42 4.99 -12.20 7.55
N ASP A 43 5.62 -12.32 8.72
CA ASP A 43 4.91 -12.42 10.00
C ASP A 43 4.05 -11.17 10.28
N GLN A 44 4.60 -9.98 10.01
CA GLN A 44 3.87 -8.74 10.16
C GLN A 44 2.67 -8.64 9.22
N ALA A 45 2.80 -9.11 7.99
CA ALA A 45 1.71 -9.17 7.02
C ALA A 45 0.62 -10.16 7.47
N LEU A 46 1.01 -11.36 7.92
CA LEU A 46 0.09 -12.36 8.48
C LEU A 46 -0.69 -11.81 9.69
N LYS A 47 -0.02 -11.07 10.57
CA LYS A 47 -0.64 -10.43 11.74
C LYS A 47 -1.59 -9.27 11.38
N ARG A 48 -1.42 -8.64 10.21
CA ARG A 48 -2.39 -7.67 9.68
C ARG A 48 -3.59 -8.37 9.07
N LEU A 49 -3.37 -9.47 8.34
CA LEU A 49 -4.44 -10.26 7.75
C LEU A 49 -5.31 -10.94 8.80
N SER A 50 -4.71 -11.48 9.87
CA SER A 50 -5.47 -12.08 10.97
C SER A 50 -6.40 -11.08 11.66
N ARG A 51 -5.91 -9.84 11.89
CA ARG A 51 -6.76 -8.76 12.43
C ARG A 51 -7.94 -8.41 11.52
N ILE A 52 -7.75 -8.45 10.21
CA ILE A 52 -8.83 -8.22 9.24
C ILE A 52 -9.81 -9.39 9.26
N HIS A 53 -9.32 -10.63 9.30
CA HIS A 53 -10.16 -11.82 9.38
C HIS A 53 -11.00 -11.86 10.66
N GLU A 54 -10.42 -11.51 11.80
CA GLU A 54 -11.13 -11.38 13.08
C GLU A 54 -12.20 -10.28 13.04
N SER A 55 -11.93 -9.16 12.33
CA SER A 55 -12.95 -8.13 12.10
C SER A 55 -14.09 -8.59 11.19
N TYR A 56 -13.80 -9.51 10.25
CA TYR A 56 -14.80 -10.07 9.35
C TYR A 56 -15.71 -11.07 10.08
N GLU A 57 -15.13 -11.99 10.88
CA GLU A 57 -15.90 -12.90 11.74
C GLU A 57 -16.72 -12.17 12.81
N ARG A 58 -16.29 -10.99 13.27
CA ARG A 58 -17.09 -10.17 14.19
C ARG A 58 -18.22 -9.38 13.47
N SER A 59 -18.10 -9.16 12.16
CA SER A 59 -19.10 -8.43 11.35
C SER A 59 -20.16 -9.31 10.67
N SER A 60 -20.04 -10.64 10.77
CA SER A 60 -21.07 -11.59 10.29
C SER A 60 -22.29 -11.70 11.24
N GLN A 61 -22.44 -10.79 12.20
CA GLN A 61 -23.79 -10.46 12.67
C GLN A 61 -24.53 -9.76 11.52
N PRO A 62 -25.68 -10.28 11.08
CA PRO A 62 -26.41 -9.70 9.97
C PRO A 62 -26.72 -8.24 10.33
N VAL A 63 -26.08 -7.31 9.61
CA VAL A 63 -26.52 -5.92 9.58
C VAL A 63 -27.96 -5.97 9.11
N ARG A 64 -28.89 -5.82 10.06
CA ARG A 64 -30.29 -5.56 9.76
C ARG A 64 -30.32 -4.19 9.10
N LEU A 65 -30.15 -4.19 7.78
CA LEU A 65 -30.54 -3.08 6.93
C LEU A 65 -32.03 -2.90 7.19
N ALA A 66 -32.35 -1.88 8.00
CA ALA A 66 -33.70 -1.41 8.10
C ALA A 66 -34.12 -0.96 6.70
N GLU A 67 -34.97 -1.76 6.05
CA GLU A 67 -35.85 -1.25 5.00
C GLU A 67 -36.54 0.00 5.55
N ASN A 68 -36.15 1.17 5.05
CA ASN A 68 -36.93 2.39 5.11
C ASN A 68 -36.60 3.16 3.85
N GLY A 69 -37.62 3.41 3.04
CA GLY A 69 -37.49 3.62 1.61
C GLY A 69 -37.09 5.03 1.18
N CYS A 70 -36.61 5.12 -0.07
CA CYS A 70 -37.12 6.03 -1.10
C CYS A 70 -36.23 5.89 -2.34
N ALA A 71 -36.73 5.22 -3.38
CA ALA A 71 -36.04 5.04 -4.65
C ALA A 71 -35.99 6.33 -5.53
N ASP A 72 -36.38 7.49 -4.99
CA ASP A 72 -36.40 8.78 -5.69
C ASP A 72 -35.36 9.81 -5.17
N ALA A 73 -34.63 9.51 -4.09
CA ALA A 73 -33.65 10.45 -3.52
C ALA A 73 -32.31 10.47 -4.29
N ASP A 74 -31.94 9.36 -4.90
CA ASP A 74 -30.61 9.11 -5.48
C ASP A 74 -30.31 10.03 -6.70
N GLN A 75 -31.33 10.34 -7.51
CA GLN A 75 -31.15 11.26 -8.65
C GLN A 75 -30.94 12.72 -8.21
N THR A 76 -31.55 13.13 -7.10
CA THR A 76 -31.43 14.51 -6.59
C THR A 76 -30.08 14.72 -5.92
N GLU A 77 -29.58 13.70 -5.22
CA GLU A 77 -28.28 13.72 -4.55
C GLU A 77 -27.14 13.76 -5.58
N ASN A 78 -27.18 12.90 -6.60
CA ASN A 78 -26.18 12.86 -7.68
C ASN A 78 -26.07 14.21 -8.43
N ASN A 79 -27.20 14.92 -8.60
CA ASN A 79 -27.22 16.25 -9.21
C ASN A 79 -26.55 17.32 -8.31
N LYS A 80 -26.71 17.22 -6.99
CA LYS A 80 -26.05 18.12 -6.04
C LYS A 80 -24.54 17.88 -6.01
N GLU A 81 -24.10 16.62 -6.01
CA GLU A 81 -22.69 16.24 -6.02
C GLU A 81 -21.97 16.73 -7.29
N ARG A 82 -22.54 16.49 -8.48
CA ARG A 82 -21.97 16.97 -9.75
C ARG A 82 -21.83 18.48 -9.78
N ARG A 83 -22.83 19.19 -9.24
CA ARG A 83 -22.81 20.65 -9.13
C ARG A 83 -21.76 21.11 -8.11
N ALA A 84 -21.60 20.40 -6.99
CA ALA A 84 -20.57 20.68 -5.99
C ALA A 84 -19.16 20.54 -6.58
N ILE A 85 -18.89 19.46 -7.31
CA ILE A 85 -17.62 19.22 -8.02
C ILE A 85 -17.35 20.34 -9.04
N TYR A 86 -18.35 20.75 -9.81
CA TYR A 86 -18.21 21.86 -10.76
C TYR A 86 -17.83 23.17 -10.08
N LEU A 87 -18.46 23.51 -8.95
CA LEU A 87 -18.14 24.73 -8.20
C LEU A 87 -16.77 24.65 -7.52
N LEU A 88 -16.37 23.47 -7.02
CA LEU A 88 -15.03 23.21 -6.50
C LEU A 88 -13.96 23.39 -7.58
N ARG A 89 -14.17 22.87 -8.81
CA ARG A 89 -13.27 23.09 -9.97
C ARG A 89 -13.13 24.56 -10.33
N ARG A 90 -14.19 25.35 -10.17
CA ARG A 90 -14.18 26.80 -10.41
C ARG A 90 -13.41 27.57 -9.33
N GLY A 91 -12.97 26.92 -8.25
CA GLY A 91 -12.26 27.53 -7.14
C GLY A 91 -13.18 28.23 -6.14
N GLU A 92 -14.47 27.91 -6.14
CA GLU A 92 -15.41 28.51 -5.17
C GLU A 92 -15.15 27.97 -3.75
N ASN A 93 -15.39 28.82 -2.75
CA ASN A 93 -15.08 28.47 -1.37
C ASN A 93 -15.96 27.29 -0.90
N PRO A 94 -15.38 26.20 -0.35
CA PRO A 94 -16.12 25.03 0.09
C PRO A 94 -17.20 25.35 1.13
N ARG A 95 -16.97 26.38 1.97
CA ARG A 95 -17.95 26.86 2.95
C ARG A 95 -19.16 27.55 2.31
N ALA A 96 -18.98 28.17 1.15
CA ALA A 96 -20.06 28.79 0.39
C ALA A 96 -20.86 27.71 -0.36
N ILE A 97 -20.17 26.72 -0.94
CA ILE A 97 -20.79 25.58 -1.64
C ILE A 97 -21.65 24.76 -0.66
N SER A 98 -21.12 24.44 0.53
CA SER A 98 -21.84 23.68 1.56
C SER A 98 -23.16 24.35 1.94
N ARG A 99 -23.16 25.68 2.10
CA ARG A 99 -24.37 26.47 2.40
C ARG A 99 -25.34 26.57 1.24
N LYS A 100 -24.83 26.67 0.00
CA LYS A 100 -25.66 26.79 -1.21
C LYS A 100 -26.35 25.48 -1.59
N LEU A 101 -25.67 24.35 -1.41
CA LEU A 101 -26.15 23.04 -1.84
C LEU A 101 -26.73 22.21 -0.68
N GLY A 102 -26.56 22.66 0.57
CA GLY A 102 -27.01 21.94 1.76
C GLY A 102 -26.22 20.65 2.00
N ILE A 103 -24.99 20.57 1.49
CA ILE A 103 -24.09 19.42 1.61
C ILE A 103 -23.20 19.62 2.84
N SER A 104 -22.95 18.58 3.61
CA SER A 104 -22.06 18.67 4.77
C SER A 104 -20.61 18.92 4.34
N ARG A 105 -19.79 19.51 5.22
CA ARG A 105 -18.36 19.72 4.89
C ARG A 105 -17.63 18.39 4.68
N SER A 106 -17.98 17.38 5.47
CA SER A 106 -17.46 16.02 5.35
C SER A 106 -17.79 15.39 4.00
N GLU A 107 -19.02 15.54 3.50
CA GLU A 107 -19.39 15.09 2.16
C GLU A 107 -18.60 15.83 1.08
N LEU A 108 -18.39 17.14 1.23
CA LEU A 108 -17.63 17.92 0.26
C LEU A 108 -16.14 17.51 0.20
N ASP A 109 -15.54 17.19 1.34
CA ASP A 109 -14.18 16.65 1.41
C ASP A 109 -14.08 15.26 0.77
N LEU A 110 -15.09 14.40 0.97
CA LEU A 110 -15.18 13.10 0.31
C LEU A 110 -15.34 13.23 -1.21
N LEU A 111 -16.13 14.19 -1.70
CA LEU A 111 -16.27 14.46 -3.13
C LEU A 111 -14.96 14.98 -3.74
N MET A 112 -14.21 15.81 -3.01
CA MET A 112 -12.90 16.25 -3.48
C MET A 112 -11.90 15.09 -3.51
N ALA A 113 -11.93 14.20 -2.52
CA ALA A 113 -11.09 13.01 -2.49
C ALA A 113 -11.44 12.04 -3.62
N SER A 114 -12.73 11.78 -3.85
CA SER A 114 -13.20 10.90 -4.93
C SER A 114 -12.87 11.47 -6.30
N GLU A 115 -12.97 12.79 -6.50
CA GLU A 115 -12.56 13.45 -7.74
C GLU A 115 -11.06 13.29 -8.00
N ARG A 116 -10.21 13.50 -6.98
CA ARG A 116 -8.75 13.34 -7.09
C ARG A 116 -8.37 11.90 -7.43
N LEU A 117 -9.07 10.92 -6.86
CA LEU A 117 -8.86 9.50 -7.14
C LEU A 117 -9.38 9.10 -8.54
N GLY A 118 -10.54 9.62 -8.94
CA GLY A 118 -11.19 9.33 -10.23
C GLY A 118 -10.45 9.88 -11.44
N ASN A 119 -9.79 11.04 -11.32
CA ASN A 119 -8.99 11.60 -12.40
C ASN A 119 -7.73 10.76 -12.74
N GLY A 120 -7.26 9.91 -11.83
CA GLY A 120 -6.14 8.98 -12.08
C GLY A 120 -6.54 7.69 -12.81
N HIS A 121 -7.83 7.32 -12.83
CA HIS A 121 -8.28 6.00 -13.31
C HIS A 121 -8.81 5.98 -14.75
N LYS A 122 -8.74 7.10 -15.49
CA LYS A 122 -8.92 7.08 -16.96
C LYS A 122 -7.65 6.58 -17.67
N ALA A 123 -7.12 5.43 -17.24
CA ALA A 123 -6.10 4.72 -17.99
C ALA A 123 -6.78 3.98 -19.15
N ASN A 124 -6.80 4.66 -20.30
CA ASN A 124 -6.66 4.09 -21.65
C ASN A 124 -7.13 2.63 -21.82
N ILE A 125 -8.43 2.39 -21.78
CA ILE A 125 -9.01 1.18 -22.39
C ILE A 125 -9.34 1.53 -23.85
N LYS A 126 -8.32 1.73 -24.67
CA LYS A 126 -8.47 1.54 -26.12
C LYS A 126 -8.52 0.03 -26.33
N SER A 127 -9.73 -0.49 -26.47
CA SER A 127 -10.02 -1.81 -27.03
C SER A 127 -9.25 -1.99 -28.34
N ALA A 128 -8.38 -2.99 -28.38
CA ALA A 128 -7.83 -3.59 -29.59
C ALA A 128 -8.58 -4.91 -29.85
#